data_AF-A0A2J0KY62-F1
#
_entry.id   AF-A0A2J0KY62-F1
#
_cell.length_a   1.000
_cell.length_b   1.000
_cell.length_c   1.000
_cell.angle_alpha   90.00
_cell.angle_beta   90.00
_cell.angle_gamma   90.00
#
_symmetry.space_group_name_H-M   'P 1'
#
loop_
_entity.id
_entity.type
_entity.pdbx_description
1 polymer ?
#
loop_
_entity_poly.entity_id
_entity_poly.type
_entity_poly.pdbx_seq_one_letter_code
_entity_poly.pdbx_strand_id
1 'polypeptide(L)'
;EVRSPLILATLTVIVAILPMAFVRGLMGPYMRPIPIGATAAMIFSMGVAFVATPWTAYQILRRVKPHEAAHAEGEREDFLTRLYRSYMRPLITQKKVRTVFILSILALLFGAMLLVPFHAVKVKMLPFDNKNEFQVVLDMPEGTSFQKTSSVINEMAAYLETVPEVKDIETYAGTSAPYNFNGLVRHYFLRNNPYQADLQVNLFQSAFTNWCPMMWILKGFGVKKGCCENKNN
;
A
#
# COMPACT_ATOMS: atom_id res chain seq x y z
N GLU A 1 -8.69 8.76 35.77
CA GLU A 1 -7.53 7.84 35.64
C GLU A 1 -7.17 7.53 34.18
N VAL A 2 -8.12 7.14 33.33
CA VAL A 2 -7.83 6.70 31.94
C VAL A 2 -7.52 7.83 30.94
N ARG A 3 -7.88 9.09 31.26
CA ARG A 3 -7.70 10.23 30.34
C ARG A 3 -6.23 10.50 29.98
N SER A 4 -5.34 10.52 30.99
CA SER A 4 -3.92 10.84 30.77
C SER A 4 -3.20 9.79 29.90
N PRO A 5 -3.35 8.47 30.16
CA PRO A 5 -2.81 7.43 29.27
C PRO A 5 -3.32 7.50 27.84
N LEU A 6 -4.60 7.85 27.63
CA LEU A 6 -5.20 7.89 26.29
C LEU A 6 -4.64 9.05 25.44
N ILE A 7 -4.43 10.22 26.06
CA ILE A 7 -3.78 11.36 25.40
C ILE A 7 -2.31 11.02 25.06
N LEU A 8 -1.58 10.44 26.01
CA LEU A 8 -0.18 10.06 25.79
C LEU A 8 -0.04 9.00 24.69
N ALA A 9 -0.92 8.00 24.65
CA ALA A 9 -0.90 6.96 23.63
C ALA A 9 -1.15 7.52 22.22
N THR A 10 -2.18 8.36 22.06
CA THR A 10 -2.52 8.97 20.76
C THR A 10 -1.42 9.91 20.28
N LEU A 11 -0.86 10.75 21.16
CA LEU A 11 0.29 11.60 20.83
C LEU A 11 1.52 10.80 20.43
N THR A 12 1.80 9.68 21.10
CA THR A 12 2.94 8.81 20.76
C THR A 12 2.81 8.25 19.34
N VAL A 13 1.61 7.81 18.95
CA VAL A 13 1.34 7.34 17.58
C VAL A 13 1.53 8.46 16.55
N ILE A 14 1.01 9.66 16.84
CA ILE A 14 1.18 10.82 15.96
C ILE A 14 2.66 11.14 15.78
N VAL A 15 3.43 11.21 16.87
CA VAL A 15 4.88 11.50 16.83
C VAL A 15 5.65 10.39 16.11
N ALA A 16 5.25 9.12 16.22
CA ALA A 16 5.91 8.02 15.52
C ALA A 16 5.69 8.06 14.00
N ILE A 17 4.53 8.56 13.54
CA ILE A 17 4.16 8.63 12.12
C ILE A 17 4.63 9.95 11.48
N LEU A 18 4.75 11.02 12.26
CA LEU A 18 5.13 12.37 11.80
C LEU A 18 6.43 12.42 10.96
N PRO A 19 7.51 11.67 11.27
CA PRO A 19 8.73 11.68 10.45
C PRO A 19 8.48 11.30 8.99
N MET A 20 7.48 10.46 8.72
CA MET A 20 7.13 10.07 7.36
C MET A 20 6.56 11.23 6.52
N ALA A 21 5.94 12.23 7.16
CA ALA A 21 5.42 13.41 6.46
C ALA A 21 6.55 14.32 5.95
N PHE A 22 7.69 14.29 6.63
CA PHE A 22 8.88 15.08 6.29
C PHE A 22 9.85 14.36 5.35
N VAL A 23 9.50 13.15 4.88
CA VAL A 23 10.30 12.45 3.88
C VAL A 23 10.30 13.28 2.60
N ARG A 24 11.44 13.91 2.33
CA ARG A 24 11.72 14.68 1.12
C ARG A 24 12.16 13.72 0.01
N GLY A 25 11.84 14.05 -1.24
CA GLY A 25 12.20 13.28 -2.42
C GLY A 25 11.01 12.96 -3.33
N LEU A 26 11.25 12.12 -4.34
CA LEU A 26 10.30 11.79 -5.41
C LEU A 26 9.13 10.90 -4.96
N MET A 27 9.25 10.27 -3.78
CA MET A 27 8.17 9.57 -3.09
C MET A 27 7.27 10.50 -2.26
N GLY A 28 7.65 11.77 -2.11
CA GLY A 28 6.95 12.76 -1.28
C GLY A 28 5.47 12.91 -1.66
N PRO A 29 5.10 13.13 -2.94
CA PRO A 29 3.70 13.29 -3.32
C PRO A 29 2.81 12.08 -2.99
N TYR A 30 3.35 10.86 -3.06
CA TYR A 30 2.60 9.63 -2.75
C TYR A 30 2.57 9.28 -1.26
N MET A 31 3.64 9.58 -0.53
CA MET A 31 3.74 9.25 0.90
C MET A 31 3.11 10.32 1.80
N ARG A 32 3.08 11.59 1.39
CA ARG A 32 2.47 12.70 2.16
C ARG A 32 1.02 12.47 2.60
N PRO A 33 0.07 11.97 1.77
CA PRO A 33 -1.31 11.84 2.20
C PRO A 33 -1.52 10.82 3.35
N ILE A 34 -0.64 9.82 3.48
CA ILE A 34 -0.81 8.73 4.47
C ILE A 34 -0.63 9.25 5.91
N PRO A 35 0.52 9.86 6.30
CA PRO A 35 0.72 10.43 7.63
C PRO A 35 -0.27 11.53 7.99
N ILE A 36 -0.63 12.39 7.01
CA ILE A 36 -1.53 13.52 7.23
C ILE A 36 -2.94 13.01 7.55
N GLY A 37 -3.43 12.06 6.75
CA GLY A 37 -4.73 11.41 6.99
C GLY A 37 -4.75 10.65 8.32
N ALA A 38 -3.70 9.89 8.63
CA ALA A 38 -3.59 9.13 9.88
C ALA A 38 -3.57 10.05 11.11
N THR A 39 -2.80 11.14 11.07
CA THR A 39 -2.71 12.11 12.17
C THR A 39 -4.04 12.80 12.41
N ALA A 40 -4.70 13.25 11.34
CA ALA A 40 -6.04 13.84 11.43
C ALA A 40 -7.04 12.84 12.04
N ALA A 41 -7.06 11.60 11.56
CA ALA A 41 -7.94 10.55 12.09
C ALA A 41 -7.70 10.26 13.58
N MET A 42 -6.44 10.25 14.04
CA MET A 42 -6.11 10.03 15.45
C MET A 42 -6.61 11.17 16.36
N ILE A 43 -6.51 12.42 15.91
CA ILE A 43 -7.03 13.59 16.64
C ILE A 43 -8.56 13.55 16.72
N PHE A 44 -9.22 13.29 15.58
CA PHE A 44 -10.68 13.15 15.54
C PHE A 44 -11.15 11.98 16.43
N SER A 45 -10.47 10.84 16.38
CA SER A 45 -10.77 9.67 17.21
C SER A 45 -10.66 9.98 18.71
N MET A 46 -9.62 10.71 19.12
CA MET A 46 -9.47 11.16 20.51
C MET A 46 -10.64 12.06 20.95
N GLY A 47 -11.07 12.99 20.07
CA GLY A 47 -12.23 13.84 20.33
C GLY A 47 -13.53 13.03 20.49
N VAL A 48 -13.78 12.09 19.58
CA VAL A 48 -14.94 11.18 19.63
C VAL A 48 -14.89 10.32 20.89
N ALA A 49 -13.72 9.82 21.29
CA ALA A 49 -13.56 9.00 22.49
C ALA A 49 -13.92 9.76 23.78
N PHE A 50 -13.72 11.08 23.84
CA PHE A 50 -14.06 11.88 25.01
C PHE A 50 -15.49 12.41 25.02
N VAL A 51 -16.14 12.52 23.86
CA VAL A 51 -17.53 13.02 23.78
C VAL A 51 -18.51 11.85 23.63
N ALA A 52 -18.32 11.03 22.60
CA ALA A 52 -19.26 9.98 22.23
C ALA A 52 -19.20 8.78 23.19
N THR A 53 -18.01 8.33 23.61
CA THR A 53 -17.89 7.17 24.52
C THR A 53 -18.57 7.37 25.86
N PRO A 54 -18.36 8.47 26.62
CA PRO A 54 -19.07 8.66 27.89
C PRO A 54 -20.57 8.88 27.66
N TRP A 55 -20.97 9.56 26.59
CA TRP A 55 -22.38 9.74 26.24
C TRP A 55 -23.08 8.39 25.97
N THR A 56 -22.43 7.53 25.19
CA THR A 56 -22.93 6.19 24.85
C THR A 56 -22.92 5.28 26.07
N ALA A 57 -21.86 5.32 26.88
CA ALA A 57 -21.78 4.59 28.13
C ALA A 57 -22.93 4.98 29.07
N TYR A 58 -23.21 6.28 29.23
CA TYR A 58 -24.34 6.75 30.06
C TYR A 58 -25.70 6.24 29.56
N GLN A 59 -25.94 6.25 28.24
CA GLN A 59 -27.18 5.76 27.64
C GLN A 59 -27.37 4.25 27.84
N ILE A 60 -26.31 3.46 27.69
CA ILE A 60 -26.37 2.00 27.80
C ILE A 60 -26.42 1.57 29.27
N LEU A 61 -25.56 2.11 30.14
CA LEU A 61 -25.51 1.73 31.56
C LEU A 61 -26.78 2.14 32.32
N ARG A 62 -27.50 3.19 31.91
CA ARG A 62 -28.81 3.52 32.50
C ARG A 62 -29.85 2.41 32.36
N ARG A 63 -29.70 1.52 31.37
CA ARG A 63 -30.60 0.36 31.17
C ARG A 63 -30.16 -0.88 31.95
N VAL A 64 -28.95 -0.87 32.50
CA VAL A 64 -28.41 -1.93 33.34
C VAL A 64 -28.69 -1.52 34.79
N LYS A 65 -29.58 -2.24 35.48
CA LYS A 65 -29.81 -2.01 36.92
C LYS A 65 -28.45 -2.10 37.64
N PRO A 66 -28.15 -1.21 38.60
CA PRO A 66 -26.94 -1.33 39.38
C PRO A 66 -27.07 -2.62 40.18
N HIS A 67 -26.40 -3.68 39.74
CA HIS A 67 -26.00 -4.73 40.68
C HIS A 67 -25.06 -4.02 41.64
N GLU A 68 -25.44 -4.04 42.91
CA GLU A 68 -24.64 -3.49 44.01
C GLU A 68 -23.17 -3.87 43.81
N ALA A 69 -22.32 -2.87 43.99
CA ALA A 69 -20.89 -2.98 44.23
C ALA A 69 -20.33 -4.41 44.14
N ALA A 70 -19.68 -4.74 43.02
CA ALA A 70 -18.78 -5.88 42.92
C ALA A 70 -17.49 -5.65 43.74
N HIS A 71 -17.66 -5.26 45.01
CA HIS A 71 -16.65 -5.42 46.04
C HIS A 71 -16.94 -6.78 46.68
N ALA A 72 -16.11 -7.77 46.32
CA ALA A 72 -16.05 -9.11 46.89
C ALA A 72 -17.18 -10.09 46.53
N GLU A 73 -17.17 -10.61 45.30
CA GLU A 73 -17.50 -12.03 45.09
C GLU A 73 -16.40 -12.68 44.24
N GLY A 74 -15.73 -13.66 44.83
CA GLY A 74 -14.73 -14.47 44.17
C GLY A 74 -15.33 -15.45 43.16
N GLU A 75 -14.44 -15.98 42.32
CA GLU A 75 -14.55 -17.35 41.82
C GLU A 75 -15.72 -17.70 40.88
N ARG A 76 -15.95 -16.86 39.87
CA ARG A 76 -15.82 -17.42 38.52
C ARG A 76 -14.64 -16.74 37.86
N GLU A 77 -13.43 -17.25 38.15
CA GLU A 77 -12.32 -17.00 37.24
C GLU A 77 -12.79 -17.49 35.88
N ASP A 78 -13.13 -16.55 35.00
CA ASP A 78 -13.42 -16.83 33.62
C ASP A 78 -12.28 -17.72 33.10
N PHE A 79 -12.58 -18.76 32.31
CA PHE A 79 -11.57 -19.75 31.91
C PHE A 79 -10.31 -19.07 31.35
N LEU A 80 -10.50 -17.96 30.64
CA LEU A 80 -9.47 -17.08 30.11
C LEU A 80 -8.63 -16.40 31.20
N THR A 81 -9.24 -15.92 32.28
CA THR A 81 -8.52 -15.32 33.41
C THR A 81 -7.67 -16.34 34.14
N ARG A 82 -8.18 -17.56 34.34
CA ARG A 82 -7.42 -18.66 34.95
C ARG A 82 -6.25 -19.09 34.06
N LEU A 83 -6.48 -19.23 32.76
CA LEU A 83 -5.45 -19.55 31.78
C LEU A 83 -4.36 -18.47 31.75
N TYR A 84 -4.75 -17.21 31.64
CA TYR A 84 -3.84 -16.07 31.68
C TYR A 84 -2.99 -16.09 32.95
N ARG A 85 -3.62 -16.26 34.13
CA ARG A 85 -2.91 -16.31 35.41
C ARG A 85 -1.96 -17.50 35.50
N SER A 86 -2.34 -18.66 34.97
CA SER A 86 -1.51 -19.86 34.93
C SER A 86 -0.25 -19.68 34.06
N TYR A 87 -0.33 -18.94 32.95
CA TYR A 87 0.83 -18.62 32.12
C TYR A 87 1.67 -17.46 32.69
N MET A 88 1.03 -16.39 33.17
CA MET A 88 1.73 -15.19 33.64
C MET A 88 2.45 -15.40 34.98
N ARG A 89 1.83 -16.14 35.91
CA ARG A 89 2.37 -16.37 37.26
C ARG A 89 3.77 -17.01 37.26
N PRO A 90 4.06 -18.10 36.53
CA PRO A 90 5.40 -18.67 36.48
C PRO A 90 6.41 -17.75 35.76
N LEU A 91 5.98 -16.99 34.75
CA LEU A 91 6.84 -16.01 34.06
C LEU A 91 7.33 -14.89 34.99
N ILE A 92 6.50 -14.45 35.93
CA ILE A 92 6.85 -13.36 36.86
C ILE A 92 7.59 -13.88 38.11
N THR A 93 7.16 -15.03 38.65
CA THR A 93 7.67 -15.53 39.94
C THR A 93 8.98 -16.31 39.82
N GLN A 94 9.19 -17.05 38.73
CA GLN A 94 10.36 -17.91 38.58
C GLN A 94 11.42 -17.25 37.70
N LYS A 95 12.60 -16.97 38.29
CA LYS A 95 13.74 -16.38 37.55
C LYS A 95 14.15 -17.21 36.33
N LYS A 96 14.16 -18.55 36.42
CA LYS A 96 14.54 -19.44 35.32
C LYS A 96 13.59 -19.33 34.13
N VAL A 97 12.28 -19.39 34.37
CA VAL A 97 11.25 -19.29 33.31
C VAL A 97 11.30 -17.91 32.64
N ARG A 98 11.45 -16.84 33.43
CA ARG A 98 11.63 -15.48 32.90
C ARG A 98 12.85 -15.37 31.98
N THR A 99 14.00 -15.89 32.41
CA THR A 99 15.23 -15.82 31.62
C THR A 99 15.12 -16.65 30.34
N VAL A 100 14.55 -17.86 30.41
CA VAL A 100 14.30 -18.69 29.21
C VAL A 100 13.37 -17.99 28.23
N PHE A 101 12.32 -17.32 28.72
CA PHE A 101 11.39 -16.57 27.88
C PHE A 101 12.05 -15.35 27.21
N ILE A 102 12.89 -14.61 27.92
CA ILE A 102 13.63 -13.49 27.32
C ILE A 102 14.63 -14.03 26.29
N LEU A 103 15.35 -15.11 26.60
CA LEU A 103 16.28 -15.75 25.66
C LEU A 103 15.57 -16.29 24.42
N SER A 104 14.36 -16.85 24.55
CA SER A 104 13.59 -17.32 23.39
C SER A 104 13.13 -16.17 22.50
N ILE A 105 12.68 -15.05 23.08
CA ILE A 105 12.35 -13.84 22.30
C ILE A 105 13.59 -13.32 21.57
N LEU A 106 14.73 -13.24 22.23
CA LEU A 106 15.98 -12.80 21.61
C LEU A 106 16.41 -13.76 20.50
N ALA A 107 16.30 -15.08 20.72
CA ALA A 107 16.61 -16.08 19.70
C ALA A 107 15.69 -15.97 18.49
N LEU A 108 14.39 -15.75 18.69
CA LEU A 108 13.43 -15.51 17.61
C LEU A 108 13.73 -14.22 16.85
N LEU A 109 14.11 -13.15 17.56
CA LEU A 109 14.51 -11.89 16.95
C LEU A 109 15.77 -12.06 16.07
N PHE A 110 16.81 -12.70 16.61
CA PHE A 110 18.02 -13.01 15.85
C PHE A 110 17.73 -13.95 14.68
N GLY A 111 16.87 -14.95 14.88
CA GLY A 111 16.40 -15.84 13.82
C GLY A 111 15.75 -15.04 12.69
N ALA A 112 14.81 -14.15 13.00
CA ALA A 112 14.17 -13.28 12.02
C ALA A 112 15.17 -12.38 11.28
N MET A 113 16.17 -11.83 11.99
CA MET A 113 17.23 -11.03 11.36
C MET A 113 18.14 -11.85 10.44
N LEU A 114 18.44 -13.10 10.80
CA LEU A 114 19.25 -14.04 10.02
C LEU A 114 18.57 -14.43 8.70
N LEU A 115 17.24 -14.41 8.60
CA LEU A 115 16.55 -14.71 7.34
C LEU A 115 16.90 -13.72 6.20
N VAL A 116 17.32 -12.49 6.54
CA VAL A 116 17.69 -11.45 5.57
C VAL A 116 18.98 -11.84 4.80
N PRO A 117 20.13 -12.12 5.46
CA PRO A 117 21.35 -12.54 4.77
C PRO A 117 21.22 -13.92 4.11
N PHE A 118 20.34 -14.81 4.59
CA PHE A 118 20.11 -16.11 3.95
C PHE A 118 19.35 -16.03 2.61
N HIS A 119 18.99 -14.83 2.12
CA HIS A 119 18.31 -14.60 0.84
C HIS A 119 16.99 -15.39 0.67
N ALA A 120 16.40 -15.87 1.76
CA ALA A 120 15.11 -16.57 1.75
C ALA A 120 13.97 -15.63 1.33
N VAL A 121 14.14 -14.32 1.52
CA VAL A 121 13.26 -13.26 1.04
C VAL A 121 13.97 -12.48 -0.06
N LYS A 122 13.66 -12.79 -1.32
CA LYS A 122 14.13 -11.99 -2.46
C LYS A 122 13.43 -10.63 -2.42
N VAL A 123 14.13 -9.61 -1.93
CA VAL A 123 13.63 -8.24 -1.92
C VAL A 123 13.54 -7.76 -3.37
N LYS A 124 12.32 -7.70 -3.91
CA LYS A 124 12.05 -7.01 -5.17
C LYS A 124 11.85 -5.53 -4.85
N MET A 125 12.76 -4.69 -5.32
CA MET A 125 12.78 -3.25 -5.01
C MET A 125 11.58 -2.50 -5.56
N LEU A 126 10.90 -3.03 -6.58
CA LEU A 126 9.69 -2.43 -7.15
C LEU A 126 8.75 -3.56 -7.62
N PRO A 127 7.49 -3.63 -7.12
CA PRO A 127 6.46 -4.38 -7.84
C PRO A 127 6.23 -3.70 -9.18
N PHE A 128 5.89 -4.48 -10.21
CA PHE A 128 5.48 -3.90 -11.49
C PHE A 128 4.23 -3.04 -11.26
N ASP A 129 4.25 -1.81 -11.77
CA ASP A 129 3.06 -0.94 -11.75
C ASP A 129 1.99 -1.66 -12.60
N ASN A 130 0.93 -2.14 -11.95
CA ASN A 130 -0.11 -2.92 -12.61
C ASN A 130 -1.16 -1.98 -13.19
N LYS A 131 -0.73 -1.19 -14.18
CA LYS A 131 -1.59 -0.31 -14.96
C LYS A 131 -1.67 -0.81 -16.39
N ASN A 132 -2.75 -0.43 -17.08
CA ASN A 132 -2.92 -0.70 -18.51
C ASN A 132 -2.08 0.27 -19.36
N GLU A 133 -0.90 0.65 -18.89
CA GLU A 133 -0.01 1.54 -19.61
C GLU A 133 1.42 1.02 -19.49
N PHE A 134 2.20 1.15 -20.55
CA PHE A 134 3.65 0.99 -20.49
C PHE A 134 4.33 2.10 -21.27
N GLN A 135 5.54 2.45 -20.83
CA GLN A 135 6.35 3.48 -21.44
C GLN A 135 7.52 2.84 -22.16
N VAL A 136 7.68 3.19 -23.45
CA VAL A 136 8.86 2.89 -24.24
C VAL A 136 9.76 4.10 -24.23
N VAL A 137 11.01 3.89 -23.82
CA VAL A 137 12.04 4.91 -23.73
C VAL A 137 12.98 4.76 -24.92
N LEU A 138 13.08 5.79 -25.76
CA LEU A 138 13.98 5.84 -26.91
C LEU A 138 15.13 6.81 -26.64
N ASP A 139 16.36 6.31 -26.73
CA ASP A 139 17.58 7.12 -26.70
C ASP A 139 18.32 6.96 -28.04
N MET A 140 18.39 8.04 -28.83
CA MET A 140 19.20 8.09 -30.04
C MET A 140 20.63 8.57 -29.72
N PRO A 141 21.61 8.33 -30.62
CA PRO A 141 22.97 8.85 -30.43
C PRO A 141 23.00 10.36 -30.16
N GLU A 142 23.93 10.81 -29.32
CA GLU A 142 24.07 12.23 -29.01
C GLU A 142 24.35 13.04 -30.28
N GLY A 143 23.68 14.19 -30.42
CA GLY A 143 23.78 15.05 -31.60
C GLY A 143 22.81 14.72 -32.73
N THR A 144 21.95 13.70 -32.58
CA THR A 144 20.86 13.44 -33.54
C THR A 144 19.87 14.61 -33.56
N SER A 145 19.42 15.01 -34.76
CA SER A 145 18.45 16.09 -34.89
C SER A 145 17.07 15.67 -34.39
N PHE A 146 16.32 16.64 -33.84
CA PHE A 146 14.95 16.44 -33.38
C PHE A 146 14.05 15.80 -34.45
N GLN A 147 14.19 16.23 -35.71
CA GLN A 147 13.41 15.72 -36.83
C GLN A 147 13.66 14.23 -37.05
N LYS A 148 14.91 13.78 -36.90
CA LYS A 148 15.24 12.37 -37.05
C LYS A 148 14.67 11.54 -35.90
N THR A 149 14.78 12.02 -34.66
CA THR A 149 14.18 11.37 -33.48
C THR A 149 12.66 11.31 -33.58
N SER A 150 12.01 12.39 -34.03
CA SER A 150 10.57 12.44 -34.27
C SER A 150 10.14 11.48 -35.39
N SER A 151 10.94 11.32 -36.46
CA SER A 151 10.61 10.35 -37.51
C SER A 151 10.64 8.90 -36.99
N VAL A 152 11.63 8.56 -36.18
CA VAL A 152 11.78 7.20 -35.62
C VAL A 152 10.68 6.89 -34.61
N ILE A 153 10.37 7.82 -33.70
CA ILE A 153 9.33 7.58 -32.69
C ILE A 153 7.94 7.42 -33.33
N ASN A 154 7.67 8.15 -34.43
CA ASN A 154 6.42 8.02 -35.17
C ASN A 154 6.35 6.70 -35.96
N GLU A 155 7.46 6.22 -36.51
CA GLU A 155 7.53 4.89 -37.14
C GLU A 155 7.25 3.77 -36.11
N MET A 156 7.79 3.90 -34.90
CA MET A 156 7.49 2.98 -33.79
C MET A 156 6.02 3.06 -33.37
N ALA A 157 5.44 4.27 -33.30
CA ALA A 157 4.02 4.45 -32.98
C ALA A 157 3.13 3.78 -34.04
N ALA A 158 3.41 4.00 -35.34
CA ALA A 158 2.66 3.39 -36.44
C ALA A 158 2.71 1.86 -36.41
N TYR A 159 3.85 1.27 -36.02
CA TYR A 159 3.93 -0.18 -35.82
C TYR A 159 3.05 -0.64 -34.65
N LEU A 160 3.08 0.08 -33.53
CA LEU A 160 2.29 -0.25 -32.34
C LEU A 160 0.78 -0.12 -32.56
N GLU A 161 0.34 0.76 -33.46
CA GLU A 161 -1.08 0.84 -33.87
C GLU A 161 -1.58 -0.44 -34.56
N THR A 162 -0.68 -1.25 -35.14
CA THR A 162 -1.06 -2.53 -35.75
C THR A 162 -1.34 -3.63 -34.72
N VAL A 163 -0.99 -3.41 -33.45
CA VAL A 163 -1.14 -4.37 -32.37
C VAL A 163 -2.53 -4.21 -31.73
N PRO A 164 -3.40 -5.24 -31.77
CA PRO A 164 -4.80 -5.11 -31.36
C PRO A 164 -5.00 -4.84 -29.86
N GLU A 165 -3.99 -5.10 -29.03
CA GLU A 165 -4.03 -4.82 -27.59
C GLU A 165 -3.87 -3.33 -27.25
N VAL A 166 -3.37 -2.52 -28.20
CA VAL A 166 -3.10 -1.09 -28.03
C VAL A 166 -4.37 -0.28 -28.24
N LYS A 167 -4.65 0.61 -27.29
CA LYS A 167 -5.81 1.51 -27.31
C LYS A 167 -5.43 2.89 -27.83
N ASP A 168 -4.52 3.54 -27.13
CA ASP A 168 -4.11 4.91 -27.39
C ASP A 168 -2.57 5.00 -27.30
N ILE A 169 -1.96 5.82 -28.15
CA ILE A 169 -0.52 6.06 -28.15
C ILE A 169 -0.28 7.56 -28.07
N GLU A 170 0.63 7.96 -27.19
CA GLU A 170 1.12 9.34 -27.09
C GLU A 170 2.63 9.36 -27.30
N THR A 171 3.11 10.24 -28.17
CA THR A 171 4.53 10.41 -28.47
C THR A 171 5.05 11.73 -27.93
N TYR A 172 6.22 11.67 -27.30
CA TYR A 172 6.92 12.81 -26.72
C TYR A 172 8.34 12.82 -27.29
N ALA A 173 8.59 13.68 -28.28
CA ALA A 173 9.92 13.85 -28.88
C ALA A 173 10.62 15.05 -28.24
N GLY A 174 11.88 14.90 -27.83
CA GLY A 174 12.68 15.98 -27.24
C GLY A 174 12.20 16.46 -25.86
N THR A 175 11.17 15.81 -25.30
CA THR A 175 10.58 16.10 -23.99
C THR A 175 10.19 14.78 -23.33
N SER A 176 10.10 14.79 -22.01
CA SER A 176 9.67 13.63 -21.23
C SER A 176 8.15 13.47 -21.23
N ALA A 177 7.70 12.21 -21.12
CA ALA A 177 6.29 11.89 -20.91
C ALA A 177 5.81 12.34 -19.51
N PRO A 178 4.48 12.51 -19.31
CA PRO A 178 3.90 12.85 -18.02
C PRO A 178 4.32 11.89 -16.89
N TYR A 179 4.31 12.40 -15.65
CA TYR A 179 4.83 11.68 -14.49
C TYR A 179 4.11 10.34 -14.25
N ASN A 180 4.82 9.23 -14.50
CA ASN A 180 4.43 7.89 -14.06
C ASN A 180 5.31 7.40 -12.89
N PHE A 181 4.90 6.34 -12.20
CA PHE A 181 5.62 5.85 -11.01
C PHE A 181 7.05 5.41 -11.34
N ASN A 182 7.24 4.77 -12.50
CA ASN A 182 8.57 4.34 -12.96
C ASN A 182 9.49 5.54 -13.26
N GLY A 183 8.97 6.55 -13.95
CA GLY A 183 9.67 7.78 -14.32
C GLY A 183 9.97 8.68 -13.14
N LEU A 184 9.16 8.63 -12.07
CA LEU A 184 9.49 9.28 -10.80
C LEU A 184 10.65 8.60 -10.07
N VAL A 185 10.77 7.27 -10.14
CA VAL A 185 11.92 6.57 -9.54
C VAL A 185 13.18 6.74 -10.38
N ARG A 186 13.05 6.65 -11.71
CA ARG A 186 14.17 6.68 -12.67
C ARG A 186 14.51 8.07 -13.21
N HIS A 187 13.83 9.11 -12.76
CA HIS A 187 14.07 10.50 -13.15
C HIS A 187 13.87 10.77 -14.65
N TYR A 188 12.92 10.08 -15.30
CA TYR A 188 12.64 10.28 -16.73
C TYR A 188 12.16 11.71 -17.06
N PHE A 189 11.58 12.42 -16.08
CA PHE A 189 11.21 13.83 -16.23
C PHE A 189 12.41 14.79 -16.44
N LEU A 190 13.65 14.35 -16.24
CA LEU A 190 14.85 15.15 -16.54
C LEU A 190 15.27 15.06 -18.01
N ARG A 191 14.64 14.18 -18.80
CA ARG A 191 15.00 13.92 -20.20
C ARG A 191 14.34 14.95 -21.11
N ASN A 192 15.11 15.97 -21.51
CA ASN A 192 14.65 17.09 -22.35
C ASN A 192 15.61 17.36 -23.52
N ASN A 193 16.41 16.36 -23.93
CA ASN A 193 17.36 16.53 -25.03
C ASN A 193 16.72 16.16 -26.38
N PRO A 194 17.11 16.82 -27.50
CA PRO A 194 16.53 16.58 -28.83
C PRO A 194 16.63 15.14 -29.35
N TYR A 195 17.60 14.36 -28.86
CA TYR A 195 17.84 12.97 -29.23
C TYR A 195 17.12 11.95 -28.33
N GLN A 196 16.36 12.41 -27.35
CA GLN A 196 15.55 11.59 -26.44
C GLN A 196 14.09 11.65 -26.85
N ALA A 197 13.40 10.52 -26.76
CA ALA A 197 11.96 10.46 -26.92
C ALA A 197 11.35 9.41 -26.01
N ASP A 198 10.08 9.64 -25.66
CA ASP A 198 9.26 8.73 -24.90
C ASP A 198 7.97 8.44 -25.67
N LEU A 199 7.51 7.20 -25.57
CA LEU A 199 6.26 6.76 -26.16
C LEU A 199 5.44 6.06 -25.09
N GLN A 200 4.28 6.62 -24.78
CA GLN A 200 3.35 6.09 -23.79
C GLN A 200 2.26 5.32 -24.51
N VAL A 201 2.14 4.03 -24.21
CA VAL A 201 1.15 3.13 -24.80
C VAL A 201 0.11 2.76 -23.76
N ASN A 202 -1.14 3.05 -24.05
CA ASN A 202 -2.28 2.61 -23.27
C ASN A 202 -2.87 1.33 -23.91
N LEU A 203 -3.21 0.35 -23.08
CA LEU A 203 -3.75 -0.94 -23.48
C LEU A 203 -5.24 -1.05 -23.11
N PHE A 204 -6.02 -1.78 -23.90
CA PHE A 204 -7.42 -2.05 -23.56
C PHE A 204 -7.58 -2.90 -22.28
N GLN A 205 -6.59 -3.75 -21.99
CA GLN A 205 -6.64 -4.69 -20.88
C GLN A 205 -5.22 -5.04 -20.41
N SER A 206 -4.97 -5.03 -19.10
CA SER A 206 -3.69 -5.49 -18.56
C SER A 206 -3.47 -6.94 -19.00
N ALA A 207 -2.28 -7.22 -19.52
CA ALA A 207 -1.83 -8.54 -19.97
C ALA A 207 -1.92 -9.64 -18.87
N PHE A 208 -2.35 -9.29 -17.65
CA PHE A 208 -2.51 -10.20 -16.52
C PHE A 208 -3.96 -10.64 -16.24
N THR A 209 -4.97 -10.12 -16.95
CA THR A 209 -6.36 -10.56 -16.75
C THR A 209 -6.78 -11.65 -17.75
N ASN A 210 -6.16 -12.83 -17.62
CA ASN A 210 -6.82 -14.09 -18.02
C ASN A 210 -8.00 -14.46 -17.09
N TRP A 211 -8.38 -13.56 -16.19
CA TRP A 211 -9.41 -13.75 -15.18
C TRP A 211 -10.54 -12.75 -15.36
N CYS A 212 -11.23 -12.85 -16.50
CA CYS A 212 -12.56 -12.27 -16.66
C CYS A 212 -13.59 -13.37 -16.37
N PRO A 213 -14.14 -13.51 -15.15
CA PRO A 213 -15.15 -14.52 -14.83
C PRO A 213 -16.40 -14.40 -15.73
N MET A 214 -16.67 -13.20 -16.26
CA MET A 214 -17.73 -12.94 -17.24
C MET A 214 -17.51 -13.68 -18.57
N MET A 215 -16.26 -13.81 -19.03
CA MET A 215 -15.95 -14.55 -20.27
C MET A 215 -16.15 -16.06 -20.11
N TRP A 216 -16.00 -16.62 -18.90
CA TRP A 216 -16.25 -18.03 -18.63
C TRP A 216 -17.75 -18.35 -18.68
N ILE A 217 -18.58 -17.45 -18.15
CA ILE A 217 -20.05 -17.53 -18.23
C ILE A 217 -20.50 -17.41 -19.69
N LEU A 218 -19.96 -16.45 -20.46
CA LEU A 218 -20.32 -16.26 -21.86
C LEU A 218 -19.83 -17.39 -22.79
N LYS A 219 -18.71 -18.06 -22.46
CA LYS A 219 -18.26 -19.29 -23.14
C LYS A 219 -19.18 -20.48 -22.84
N GLY A 220 -19.72 -20.57 -21.62
CA GLY A 220 -20.73 -21.57 -21.24
C GLY A 220 -22.06 -21.39 -21.98
N PHE A 221 -22.38 -20.17 -22.40
CA PHE A 221 -23.57 -19.82 -23.17
C PHE A 221 -23.37 -19.83 -24.70
N GLY A 222 -22.23 -20.31 -25.22
CA GLY A 222 -22.04 -20.53 -26.66
C GLY A 222 -21.97 -19.27 -27.53
N VAL A 223 -21.64 -18.10 -26.95
CA VAL A 223 -21.54 -16.85 -27.71
C VAL A 223 -20.21 -16.83 -28.50
N LYS A 224 -20.32 -16.95 -29.83
CA LYS A 224 -19.18 -16.85 -30.77
C LYS A 224 -18.50 -15.48 -30.67
N LYS A 225 -17.18 -15.48 -30.95
CA LYS A 225 -16.25 -14.33 -31.02
C LYS A 225 -16.59 -13.27 -32.08
N GLY A 226 -17.82 -12.76 -32.11
CA GLY A 226 -18.29 -11.80 -33.12
C GLY A 226 -18.65 -10.42 -32.57
N CYS A 227 -18.51 -10.16 -31.26
CA CYS A 227 -18.96 -8.91 -30.66
C CYS A 227 -17.77 -8.02 -30.27
N CYS A 228 -17.01 -7.61 -31.27
CA CYS A 228 -16.33 -6.31 -31.36
C CYS A 228 -15.76 -6.16 -32.78
N GLU A 229 -16.59 -6.48 -33.79
CA GLU A 229 -16.32 -6.08 -35.16
C GLU A 229 -17.39 -5.07 -35.56
N ASN A 230 -16.95 -3.81 -35.52
CA ASN A 230 -17.35 -2.73 -36.40
C ASN A 230 -18.76 -2.10 -36.26
N LYS A 231 -18.78 -0.83 -35.85
CA LYS A 231 -19.46 0.31 -36.51
C LYS A 231 -19.80 1.39 -35.47
N ASN A 232 -19.17 2.56 -35.59
CA ASN A 232 -19.85 3.84 -35.79
C ASN A 232 -18.83 4.98 -35.89
N ASN A 233 -18.87 5.65 -37.05
CA ASN A 233 -18.47 7.03 -37.37
C ASN A 233 -17.27 7.66 -36.66
#